data_AF-A0A2P8WBL9-F1
#
_entry.id   AF-A0A2P8WBL9-F1
#
_cell.length_a   1.000
_cell.length_b   1.000
_cell.length_c   1.000
_cell.angle_alpha   90.00
_cell.angle_beta   90.00
_cell.angle_gamma   90.00
#
_symmetry.space_group_name_H-M   'P 1'
#
loop_
_entity.id
_entity.type
_entity.pdbx_description
1 polymer ?
#
loop_
_entity_poly.entity_id
_entity_poly.type
_entity_poly.pdbx_seq_one_letter_code
_entity_poly.pdbx_strand_id
1 'polypeptide(L)'
;DGLAKSLFRRWQQADAAITQSDDDPRFDWDAQDLQAMGQSVGLASQVSEDTISTTLYLSEKLIQRWFAPDGSYRNQLAAHLSDKDIQAVETICQRQLQNRRCSGDRALPF
;
A
#
# COMPACT_ATOMS: atom_id res chain seq x y z
N ASP A 1 -16.71 18.68 2.14
CA ASP A 1 -15.73 18.29 3.18
C ASP A 1 -14.95 17.05 2.82
N GLY A 2 -13.71 17.23 2.40
CA GLY A 2 -12.74 16.15 2.17
C GLY A 2 -11.47 16.41 2.98
N LEU A 3 -10.57 15.44 2.99
CA LEU A 3 -9.24 15.61 3.59
C LEU A 3 -8.53 16.82 2.95
N ALA A 4 -7.90 17.67 3.76
CA ALA A 4 -7.15 18.81 3.22
C ALA A 4 -6.11 18.32 2.21
N LYS A 5 -5.99 18.97 1.04
CA LYS A 5 -5.10 18.53 -0.05
C LYS A 5 -3.64 18.33 0.39
N SER A 6 -3.18 19.13 1.34
CA SER A 6 -1.85 19.01 1.94
C SER A 6 -1.69 17.72 2.76
N LEU A 7 -2.69 17.39 3.59
CA LEU A 7 -2.72 16.15 4.34
C LEU A 7 -2.89 14.93 3.43
N PHE A 8 -3.71 15.02 2.39
CA PHE A 8 -3.83 13.95 1.40
C PHE A 8 -2.49 13.63 0.71
N ARG A 9 -1.74 14.66 0.27
CA ARG A 9 -0.40 14.44 -0.29
C ARG A 9 0.57 13.81 0.70
N ARG A 10 0.59 14.28 1.95
CA ARG A 10 1.45 13.69 2.98
C ARG A 10 1.08 12.24 3.27
N TRP A 11 -0.22 11.93 3.29
CA TRP A 11 -0.67 10.55 3.42
C TRP A 11 -0.22 9.69 2.26
N GLN A 12 -0.38 10.13 1.00
CA GLN A 12 0.13 9.40 -0.17
C GLN A 12 1.65 9.16 -0.10
N GLN A 13 2.42 10.15 0.33
CA GLN A 13 3.87 10.02 0.49
C GLN A 13 4.23 9.04 1.61
N ALA A 14 3.55 9.12 2.75
CA ALA A 14 3.75 8.18 3.85
C ALA A 14 3.41 6.76 3.43
N ASP A 15 2.30 6.56 2.70
CA ASP A 15 1.85 5.27 2.20
C ASP A 15 2.85 4.66 1.20
N ALA A 16 3.37 5.46 0.25
CA ALA A 16 4.40 5.02 -0.68
C ALA A 16 5.71 4.62 0.02
N ALA A 17 6.09 5.33 1.08
CA ALA A 17 7.30 5.03 1.86
C ALA A 17 7.21 3.70 2.62
N ILE A 18 6.00 3.16 2.86
CA ILE A 18 5.82 1.85 3.49
C ILE A 18 6.34 0.72 2.60
N THR A 19 6.13 0.84 1.29
CA THR A 19 6.54 -0.17 0.32
C THR A 19 7.93 0.10 -0.24
N GLN A 20 8.34 1.37 -0.34
CA GLN A 20 9.60 1.83 -0.92
C GLN A 20 10.69 2.08 0.13
N SER A 21 10.97 1.06 0.94
CA SER A 21 11.98 1.16 1.99
C SER A 21 13.32 0.63 1.48
N ASP A 22 14.30 1.53 1.29
CA ASP A 22 15.68 1.17 0.92
C ASP A 22 16.32 0.15 1.88
N ASP A 23 15.90 0.14 3.16
CA ASP A 23 16.38 -0.81 4.17
C ASP A 23 15.80 -2.23 4.02
N ASP A 24 14.73 -2.39 3.23
CA ASP A 24 14.05 -3.67 3.01
C ASP A 24 13.50 -3.79 1.58
N PRO A 25 14.37 -4.02 0.57
CA PRO A 25 13.99 -4.03 -0.85
C PRO A 25 13.15 -5.25 -1.25
N ARG A 26 12.69 -6.08 -0.30
CA ARG A 26 11.87 -7.27 -0.57
C ARG A 26 10.53 -6.95 -1.24
N PHE A 27 10.08 -5.70 -1.17
CA PHE A 27 8.80 -5.25 -1.72
C PHE A 27 8.93 -4.29 -2.91
N ASP A 28 10.15 -3.96 -3.32
CA ASP A 28 10.43 -2.99 -4.39
C ASP A 28 10.70 -3.62 -5.75
N TRP A 29 10.67 -4.95 -5.84
CA TRP A 29 10.97 -5.66 -7.09
C TRP A 29 9.74 -5.81 -7.97
N ASP A 30 9.92 -5.54 -9.26
CA ASP A 30 8.96 -5.85 -10.31
C ASP A 30 9.44 -7.01 -11.21
N ALA A 31 8.65 -7.31 -12.26
CA ALA A 31 8.98 -8.37 -13.22
C ALA A 31 10.30 -8.11 -13.97
N GLN A 32 10.63 -6.84 -14.23
CA GLN A 32 11.85 -6.46 -14.94
C GLN A 32 13.07 -6.66 -14.06
N ASP A 33 12.96 -6.38 -12.76
CA ASP A 33 14.03 -6.66 -11.79
C ASP A 33 14.36 -8.16 -11.76
N LEU A 34 13.34 -9.01 -11.75
CA LEU A 34 13.51 -10.47 -11.81
C LEU A 34 14.17 -10.93 -13.12
N GLN A 35 13.73 -10.37 -14.25
CA GLN A 35 14.34 -10.69 -15.55
C GLN A 35 15.80 -10.27 -15.61
N ALA A 36 16.12 -9.06 -15.14
CA ALA A 36 17.47 -8.51 -15.12
C ALA A 36 18.39 -9.35 -14.22
N MET A 37 17.92 -9.80 -13.05
CA MET A 37 18.68 -10.70 -12.18
C MET A 37 19.01 -12.03 -12.87
N GLY A 38 18.04 -12.65 -13.55
CA GLY A 38 18.29 -13.89 -14.31
C GLY A 38 19.30 -13.71 -15.44
N GLN A 39 19.20 -12.61 -16.18
CA GLN A 39 20.17 -12.28 -17.24
C GLN A 39 21.56 -11.99 -16.67
N SER A 40 21.66 -11.38 -15.49
CA SER A 40 22.95 -11.04 -14.85
C SER A 40 23.79 -12.28 -14.50
N VAL A 41 23.15 -13.43 -14.30
CA VAL A 41 23.81 -14.72 -14.05
C VAL A 41 23.96 -15.57 -15.32
N GLY A 42 23.70 -15.00 -16.49
CA GLY A 42 23.87 -15.65 -17.80
C GLY A 42 22.73 -16.59 -18.19
N LEU A 43 21.56 -16.51 -17.52
CA LEU A 43 20.38 -17.27 -17.91
C LEU A 43 19.63 -16.53 -19.02
N ALA A 44 19.10 -17.29 -19.98
CA ALA A 44 18.08 -16.78 -20.89
C ALA A 44 16.75 -16.72 -20.13
N SER A 45 16.39 -15.53 -19.64
CA SER A 45 15.20 -15.32 -18.81
C SER A 45 14.06 -14.67 -19.58
N GLN A 46 12.88 -15.29 -19.48
CA GLN A 46 11.60 -14.76 -19.92
C GLN A 46 10.69 -14.69 -18.69
N VAL A 47 10.05 -13.54 -18.49
CA VAL A 47 9.14 -13.31 -17.36
C VAL A 47 7.75 -13.05 -17.94
N SER A 48 6.73 -13.60 -17.29
CA SER A 48 5.33 -13.32 -17.60
C SER A 48 4.66 -12.73 -16.37
N GLU A 49 3.83 -11.72 -16.58
CA GLU A 49 3.01 -11.15 -15.52
C GLU A 49 1.57 -11.61 -15.69
N ASP A 50 1.04 -12.24 -14.66
CA ASP A 50 -0.40 -12.46 -14.55
C ASP A 50 -1.01 -11.40 -13.63
N THR A 51 -2.11 -10.81 -14.09
CA THR A 51 -2.86 -9.83 -13.28
C THR A 51 -4.01 -10.54 -12.58
N ILE A 52 -3.99 -10.52 -11.25
CA ILE A 52 -5.09 -11.03 -10.43
C ILE A 52 -5.94 -9.84 -9.99
N SER A 53 -7.20 -9.81 -10.43
CA SER A 53 -8.18 -8.85 -9.94
C SER A 53 -8.84 -9.38 -8.68
N THR A 54 -8.69 -8.64 -7.58
CA THR A 54 -9.29 -8.98 -6.28
C THR A 54 -10.27 -7.90 -5.86
N THR A 55 -11.47 -8.31 -5.43
CA THR A 55 -12.43 -7.40 -4.81
C THR A 55 -12.32 -7.48 -3.30
N LEU A 56 -11.98 -6.37 -2.65
CA LEU A 56 -11.95 -6.24 -1.21
C LEU A 56 -13.18 -5.47 -0.72
N TYR A 57 -13.92 -6.05 0.23
CA TYR A 57 -14.97 -5.34 0.95
C TYR A 57 -14.40 -4.60 2.15
N LEU A 58 -14.48 -3.28 2.12
CA LEU A 58 -14.02 -2.39 3.18
C LEU A 58 -15.05 -2.29 4.29
N SER A 59 -15.14 -3.34 5.10
CA SER A 59 -15.98 -3.32 6.31
C SER A 59 -15.43 -2.33 7.34
N GLU A 60 -16.30 -1.83 8.20
CA GLU A 60 -15.92 -0.97 9.32
C GLU A 60 -14.83 -1.59 10.20
N LYS A 61 -14.98 -2.88 10.53
CA LYS A 61 -13.99 -3.64 11.31
C LYS A 61 -12.62 -3.71 10.63
N LEU A 62 -12.60 -3.78 9.29
CA LEU A 62 -11.35 -3.80 8.55
C LEU A 62 -10.63 -2.45 8.64
N ILE A 63 -11.37 -1.35 8.48
CA ILE A 63 -10.82 0.01 8.60
C ILE A 63 -10.34 0.24 10.04
N GLN A 64 -11.14 -0.10 11.05
CA GLN A 64 -10.74 -0.01 12.46
C GLN A 64 -9.46 -0.82 12.74
N ARG A 65 -9.34 -2.02 12.18
CA ARG A 65 -8.14 -2.85 12.33
C ARG A 65 -6.89 -2.19 11.74
N TRP A 66 -7.00 -1.50 10.60
CA TRP A 66 -5.87 -0.79 10.00
C TRP A 66 -5.36 0.36 10.87
N PHE A 67 -6.28 1.08 11.52
CA PHE A 67 -5.98 2.25 12.35
C PHE A 67 -5.93 1.93 13.86
N ALA A 68 -6.00 0.66 14.26
CA ALA A 68 -5.86 0.25 15.65
C ALA A 68 -4.45 0.60 16.19
N PRO A 69 -4.29 0.86 17.51
CA PRO A 69 -2.99 1.22 18.09
C PRO A 69 -1.87 0.20 17.85
N ASP A 70 -2.22 -1.08 17.73
CA ASP A 70 -1.35 -2.21 17.40
C ASP A 70 -1.33 -2.56 15.90
N GLY A 71 -2.09 -1.81 15.09
CA GLY A 71 -2.18 -1.99 13.65
C GLY A 71 -0.87 -1.64 12.96
N SER A 72 -0.33 -2.59 12.19
CA SER A 72 0.90 -2.42 11.40
C SER A 72 0.84 -1.16 10.53
N TYR A 73 -0.29 -0.92 9.87
CA TYR A 73 -0.49 0.23 8.98
C TYR A 73 -0.42 1.56 9.73
N ARG A 74 -1.14 1.69 10.85
CA ARG A 74 -1.05 2.86 11.74
C ARG A 74 0.38 3.12 12.19
N ASN A 75 1.07 2.08 12.63
CA ASN A 75 2.44 2.19 13.15
C ASN A 75 3.43 2.64 12.07
N GLN A 76 3.27 2.14 10.85
CA GLN A 76 4.06 2.58 9.71
C GLN A 76 3.77 4.05 9.35
N LEU A 77 2.49 4.47 9.34
CA LEU A 77 2.13 5.87 9.10
C LEU A 77 2.66 6.82 10.19
N ALA A 78 2.75 6.36 11.44
CA ALA A 78 3.23 7.17 12.58
C ALA A 78 4.70 7.59 12.43
N ALA A 79 5.49 6.93 11.58
CA ALA A 79 6.84 7.38 11.25
C ALA A 79 6.86 8.68 10.42
N HIS A 80 5.75 9.02 9.73
CA HIS A 80 5.68 10.11 8.77
C HIS A 80 4.57 11.14 9.07
N LEU A 81 3.56 10.76 9.86
CA LEU A 81 2.39 11.56 10.18
C LEU A 81 2.19 11.69 11.69
N SER A 82 1.65 12.82 12.13
CA SER A 82 1.25 13.01 13.53
C SER A 82 0.00 12.19 13.87
N ASP A 83 -0.19 11.83 15.14
CA ASP A 83 -1.40 11.12 15.59
C ASP A 83 -2.70 11.85 15.19
N LYS A 84 -2.67 13.19 15.22
CA LYS A 84 -3.81 14.03 14.80
C LYS A 84 -4.11 13.88 13.31
N ASP A 85 -3.07 13.82 12.49
CA ASP A 85 -3.21 13.59 11.04
C ASP A 85 -3.73 12.20 10.74
N ILE A 86 -3.21 11.18 11.44
CA ILE A 86 -3.67 9.78 11.32
C ILE A 86 -5.15 9.67 11.68
N GLN A 87 -5.58 10.31 12.77
CA GLN A 87 -6.99 10.29 13.19
C GLN A 87 -7.92 11.01 12.19
N ALA A 88 -7.43 12.08 11.56
CA ALA A 88 -8.16 12.74 10.48
C ALA A 88 -8.28 11.85 9.22
N VAL A 89 -7.23 11.11 8.88
CA VAL A 89 -7.24 10.12 7.79
C VAL A 89 -8.21 8.98 8.11
N GLU A 90 -8.14 8.41 9.31
CA GLU A 90 -9.05 7.35 9.78
C GLU A 90 -10.51 7.79 9.66
N THR A 91 -10.84 8.99 10.17
CA THR A 91 -12.21 9.53 10.14
C THR A 91 -12.73 9.65 8.70
N ILE A 92 -11.89 10.10 7.77
CA ILE A 92 -12.27 10.21 6.36
C ILE A 92 -12.41 8.82 5.72
N CYS A 93 -11.53 7.88 6.02
CA CYS A 93 -11.62 6.50 5.54
C CYS A 93 -12.92 5.83 6.02
N GLN A 94 -13.25 5.94 7.31
CA GLN A 94 -14.51 5.45 7.84
C GLN A 94 -15.71 6.11 7.13
N ARG A 95 -15.71 7.44 6.96
CA ARG A 95 -16.86 8.11 6.35
C ARG A 95 -17.04 7.83 4.85
N GLN A 96 -15.95 7.68 4.11
CA GLN A 96 -15.99 7.59 2.64
C GLN A 96 -15.87 6.18 2.10
N LEU A 97 -15.14 5.29 2.79
CA LEU A 97 -14.80 3.96 2.30
C LEU A 97 -15.57 2.83 3.01
N GLN A 98 -16.17 3.09 4.17
CA GLN A 98 -16.94 2.08 4.89
C GLN A 98 -18.06 1.51 4.01
N ASN A 99 -18.19 0.18 4.04
CA ASN A 99 -19.16 -0.61 3.30
C ASN A 99 -19.04 -0.50 1.77
N ARG A 100 -17.88 -0.06 1.26
CA ARG A 100 -17.59 -0.07 -0.18
C ARG A 100 -16.81 -1.31 -0.58
N ARG A 101 -16.96 -1.69 -1.85
CA ARG A 101 -16.09 -2.66 -2.52
C ARG A 101 -15.06 -1.90 -3.33
N CYS A 102 -13.81 -2.24 -3.14
CA CYS A 102 -12.70 -1.76 -3.96
C CYS A 102 -12.17 -2.95 -4.75
N SER A 103 -12.12 -2.81 -6.07
CA SER A 103 -11.38 -3.72 -6.94
C SER A 103 -9.95 -3.20 -7.04
N GLY A 104 -8.99 -4.07 -6.76
CA GLY A 104 -7.57 -3.82 -6.97
C GLY A 104 -7.01 -4.89 -7.87
N ASP A 105 -6.23 -4.48 -8.87
CA ASP A 105 -5.47 -5.39 -9.71
C ASP A 105 -4.05 -5.48 -9.16
N ARG A 106 -3.56 -6.70 -8.97
CA ARG A 106 -2.19 -6.96 -8.55
C ARG A 106 -1.50 -7.80 -9.61
N ALA A 107 -0.42 -7.29 -10.18
CA ALA A 107 0.48 -8.07 -11.02
C ALA A 107 1.34 -8.98 -10.12
N LEU A 108 1.42 -10.26 -10.48
CA LEU A 108 2.35 -11.20 -9.87
C LEU A 108 3.33 -11.65 -10.96
N PRO A 109 4.65 -11.40 -10.79
CA PRO A 109 5.65 -11.89 -11.72
C PRO A 109 5.88 -13.40 -11.50
N PHE A 110 5.98 -14.15 -12.60
CA PHE A 110 6.29 -15.59 -12.63
C PHE A 110 7.44 -15.89 -13.59
#